data_AF-A0A2T0QK55-F1
#
_entry.id   AF-A0A2T0QK55-F1
#
_cell.length_a   1.000
_cell.length_b   1.000
_cell.length_c   1.000
_cell.angle_alpha   90.00
_cell.angle_beta   90.00
_cell.angle_gamma   90.00
#
_symmetry.space_group_name_H-M   'P 1'
#
loop_
_entity.id
_entity.type
_entity.pdbx_description
1 polymer ?
#
loop_
_entity_poly.entity_id
_entity_poly.type
_entity_poly.pdbx_seq_one_letter_code
_entity_poly.pdbx_strand_id
1 'polypeptide(L)'
;MLGPTIGAGEWLEPDAGRLARPVLRGRWRSNALPLPDIGVDAESGLVHTVIGTAANVHDIIAAEALLHGQEKDVYADAGYQGIEKRCQANPVRWHVAMRPGKRRQLDLNNRLDAIYNQIERLKAGVRAKVEHPFRVLKQQFGYTKTRYRGLLKNTAQITTLFALGNLWMARKALRKA
;
A
#
# COMPACT_ATOMS: atom_id res chain seq x y z
N MET A 1 33.38 -26.93 -19.40
CA MET A 1 32.17 -27.14 -18.59
C MET A 1 32.60 -27.28 -17.15
N LEU A 2 32.22 -26.33 -16.29
CA LEU A 2 32.09 -26.43 -14.82
C LEU A 2 31.55 -25.05 -14.41
N GLY A 3 30.26 -24.99 -14.05
CA GLY A 3 29.59 -23.74 -13.64
C GLY A 3 29.96 -23.34 -12.21
N PRO A 4 29.85 -22.06 -11.83
CA PRO A 4 30.11 -21.66 -10.46
C PRO A 4 28.89 -21.92 -9.57
N THR A 5 29.22 -22.43 -8.39
CA THR A 5 28.42 -22.70 -7.21
C THR A 5 27.52 -21.54 -6.80
N ILE A 6 26.24 -21.81 -6.60
CA ILE A 6 25.26 -20.87 -6.05
C ILE A 6 25.51 -20.75 -4.54
N GLY A 7 26.13 -19.66 -4.14
CA GLY A 7 26.24 -19.25 -2.74
C GLY A 7 24.88 -18.81 -2.22
N ALA A 8 24.38 -19.51 -1.20
CA ALA A 8 23.24 -19.07 -0.40
C ALA A 8 23.66 -17.85 0.44
N GLY A 9 23.31 -16.65 -0.01
CA GLY A 9 23.55 -15.45 0.78
C GLY A 9 23.35 -14.15 0.01
N GLU A 10 22.11 -13.80 -0.32
CA GLU A 10 21.72 -12.38 -0.52
C GLU A 10 20.19 -12.25 -0.57
N TRP A 11 19.53 -12.40 0.58
CA TRP A 11 18.15 -11.92 0.75
C TRP A 11 18.18 -10.59 1.50
N LEU A 12 18.71 -9.56 0.84
CA LEU A 12 18.62 -8.17 1.29
C LEU A 12 18.42 -7.30 0.04
N GLU A 13 17.18 -7.11 -0.39
CA GLU A 13 16.83 -6.08 -1.36
C GLU A 13 16.26 -4.88 -0.59
N PRO A 14 17.02 -3.76 -0.51
CA PRO A 14 16.49 -2.48 -0.05
C PRO A 14 15.67 -1.85 -1.19
N ASP A 15 14.72 -0.99 -0.86
CA ASP A 15 13.99 -0.11 -1.80
C ASP A 15 12.64 -0.63 -2.36
N ALA A 16 11.82 -1.29 -1.53
CA ALA A 16 10.43 -1.60 -1.87
C ALA A 16 9.48 -0.43 -1.52
N GLY A 17 8.66 0.03 -2.46
CA GLY A 17 7.51 0.89 -2.16
C GLY A 17 6.25 0.06 -1.88
N ARG A 18 5.25 0.67 -1.22
CA ARG A 18 3.92 0.06 -1.05
C ARG A 18 2.87 1.01 -1.53
N LEU A 19 2.00 0.51 -2.41
CA LEU A 19 0.84 1.24 -2.88
C LEU A 19 -0.40 0.55 -2.33
N ALA A 20 -1.18 1.23 -1.51
CA ALA A 20 -2.49 0.70 -1.20
C ALA A 20 -3.51 1.80 -0.98
N ARG A 21 -4.70 1.57 -1.53
CA ARG A 21 -5.94 1.98 -0.86
C ARG A 21 -6.25 0.93 0.21
N PRO A 22 -6.73 1.31 1.40
CA PRO A 22 -7.15 0.33 2.37
C PRO A 22 -8.35 -0.47 1.80
N VAL A 23 -8.21 -1.79 1.65
CA VAL A 23 -9.40 -2.66 1.50
C VAL A 23 -10.02 -2.85 2.86
N LEU A 24 -11.06 -2.08 3.11
CA LEU A 24 -11.96 -2.31 4.24
C LEU A 24 -13.23 -2.97 3.72
N ARG A 25 -13.28 -4.31 3.77
CA ARG A 25 -14.57 -5.00 3.90
C ARG A 25 -15.12 -4.67 5.28
N GLY A 26 -15.97 -3.65 5.35
CA GLY A 26 -16.56 -3.21 6.61
C GLY A 26 -17.28 -1.87 6.46
N ARG A 27 -18.54 -1.94 6.03
CA ARG A 27 -19.61 -0.94 6.10
C ARG A 27 -19.21 0.48 6.57
N TRP A 28 -18.79 1.34 5.63
CA TRP A 28 -18.99 2.79 5.75
C TRP A 28 -20.31 3.14 5.09
N ARG A 29 -21.33 3.46 5.88
CA ARG A 29 -22.63 3.93 5.38
C ARG A 29 -22.61 5.46 5.29
N SER A 30 -23.03 5.94 4.11
CA SER A 30 -23.54 7.28 3.78
C SER A 30 -22.72 8.49 4.25
N ASN A 31 -22.14 9.23 3.29
CA ASN A 31 -21.23 10.39 3.36
C ASN A 31 -19.72 10.09 3.16
N ALA A 32 -19.38 9.00 2.47
CA ALA A 32 -18.00 8.59 2.25
C ALA A 32 -17.26 9.47 1.22
N LEU A 33 -16.21 10.14 1.71
CA LEU A 33 -14.99 10.57 1.01
C LEU A 33 -14.62 9.73 -0.23
N PRO A 34 -14.05 10.34 -1.30
CA PRO A 34 -13.00 9.67 -2.04
C PRO A 34 -11.82 9.44 -1.09
N LEU A 35 -11.49 8.19 -0.78
CA LEU A 35 -10.28 7.89 0.00
C LEU A 35 -9.05 8.28 -0.82
N PRO A 36 -8.06 8.98 -0.25
CA PRO A 36 -6.84 9.27 -1.00
C PRO A 36 -6.13 7.96 -1.35
N ASP A 37 -5.52 7.95 -2.51
CA ASP A 37 -4.50 6.98 -2.88
C ASP A 37 -3.20 7.40 -2.19
N ILE A 38 -2.52 6.47 -1.51
CA ILE A 38 -1.27 6.77 -0.81
C ILE A 38 -0.16 5.80 -1.18
N GLY A 39 1.05 6.35 -1.27
CA GLY A 39 2.31 5.63 -1.33
C GLY A 39 2.97 5.63 0.04
N VAL A 40 3.36 4.45 0.53
CA VAL A 40 3.97 4.24 1.84
C VAL A 40 5.28 3.50 1.67
N ASP A 41 6.31 3.95 2.36
CA ASP A 41 7.61 3.28 2.37
C ASP A 41 7.50 1.93 3.10
N ALA A 42 8.05 0.88 2.48
CA ALA A 42 7.91 -0.46 3.00
C ALA A 42 8.69 -0.68 4.30
N GLU A 43 9.79 0.03 4.50
CA GLU A 43 10.66 -0.15 5.65
C GLU A 43 10.11 0.59 6.87
N SER A 44 10.01 1.91 6.75
CA SER A 44 9.60 2.85 7.80
C SER A 44 8.09 2.87 8.05
N GLY A 45 7.27 2.55 7.03
CA GLY A 45 5.82 2.71 7.09
C GLY A 45 5.35 4.17 7.04
N LEU A 46 6.23 5.10 6.65
CA LEU A 46 5.90 6.52 6.47
C LEU A 46 5.27 6.76 5.09
N VAL A 47 4.34 7.70 5.03
CA VAL A 47 3.67 8.08 3.78
C VAL A 47 4.57 9.02 2.99
N HIS A 48 4.91 8.70 1.75
CA HIS A 48 5.71 9.58 0.89
C HIS A 48 4.84 10.32 -0.16
N THR A 49 3.75 9.71 -0.61
CA THR A 49 2.86 10.30 -1.63
C THR A 49 1.40 10.22 -1.18
N VAL A 50 0.64 11.29 -1.43
CA VAL A 50 -0.82 11.35 -1.19
C VAL A 50 -1.49 11.98 -2.40
N ILE A 51 -2.40 11.24 -3.03
CA ILE A 51 -3.18 11.70 -4.19
C ILE A 51 -4.66 11.66 -3.83
N GLY A 52 -5.32 12.82 -3.91
CA GLY A 52 -6.77 12.91 -3.79
C GLY A 52 -7.43 12.72 -5.16
N THR A 53 -7.95 11.53 -5.42
CA THR A 53 -8.74 11.22 -6.62
C THR A 53 -10.23 11.43 -6.36
N ALA A 54 -11.02 11.66 -7.41
CA ALA A 54 -12.48 11.60 -7.29
C ALA A 54 -12.93 10.13 -7.14
N ALA A 55 -14.07 9.89 -6.50
CA ALA A 55 -14.52 8.53 -6.16
C ALA A 55 -14.85 7.66 -7.39
N ASN A 56 -15.06 8.27 -8.56
CA ASN A 56 -15.31 7.59 -9.83
C ASN A 56 -14.03 7.22 -10.60
N VAL A 57 -12.87 7.70 -10.16
CA VAL A 57 -11.58 7.40 -10.79
C VAL A 57 -11.09 6.05 -10.29
N HIS A 58 -10.68 5.20 -11.23
CA HIS A 58 -10.16 3.88 -10.91
C HIS A 58 -8.73 3.98 -10.33
N ASP A 59 -8.45 3.24 -9.26
CA ASP A 59 -7.19 3.24 -8.49
C ASP A 59 -5.94 3.10 -9.36
N ILE A 60 -6.01 2.20 -10.34
CA ILE A 60 -5.00 1.95 -11.37
C ILE A 60 -4.50 3.23 -12.06
N ILE A 61 -5.34 4.26 -12.21
CA ILE A 61 -4.95 5.52 -12.85
C ILE A 61 -3.99 6.32 -11.96
N ALA A 62 -4.17 6.28 -10.64
CA ALA A 62 -3.30 6.98 -9.70
C ALA A 62 -2.00 6.23 -9.42
N ALA A 63 -1.94 4.92 -9.70
CA ALA A 63 -0.87 4.02 -9.29
C ALA A 63 0.54 4.49 -9.66
N GLU A 64 0.77 4.93 -10.90
CA GLU A 64 2.09 5.43 -11.34
C GLU A 64 2.49 6.70 -10.61
N ALA A 65 1.54 7.63 -10.45
CA ALA A 65 1.77 8.91 -9.79
C ALA A 65 2.03 8.75 -8.28
N LEU A 66 1.70 7.61 -7.68
CA LEU A 66 2.02 7.33 -6.29
C LEU A 66 3.50 6.99 -6.08
N LEU A 67 4.19 6.51 -7.12
CA LEU A 67 5.58 6.13 -7.05
C LEU A 67 6.50 7.35 -7.12
N HIS A 68 7.61 7.31 -6.39
CA HIS A 68 8.64 8.35 -6.40
C HIS A 68 9.87 7.99 -7.26
N GLY A 69 9.81 6.84 -7.95
CA GLY A 69 10.76 6.41 -8.98
C GLY A 69 11.99 5.66 -8.45
N GLN A 70 12.06 5.39 -7.14
CA GLN A 70 13.14 4.60 -6.55
C GLN A 70 12.69 3.19 -6.17
N GLU A 71 11.40 2.91 -6.26
CA GLU A 71 10.80 1.63 -5.90
C GLU A 71 11.18 0.52 -6.89
N LYS A 72 11.70 -0.59 -6.37
CA LYS A 72 11.93 -1.82 -7.14
C LYS A 72 10.75 -2.78 -7.07
N ASP A 73 10.14 -2.88 -5.90
CA ASP A 73 8.99 -3.72 -5.63
C ASP A 73 7.81 -2.89 -5.12
N VAL A 74 6.61 -3.18 -5.62
CA VAL A 74 5.38 -2.53 -5.19
C VAL A 74 4.34 -3.55 -4.78
N TYR A 75 3.91 -3.47 -3.53
CA TYR A 75 2.84 -4.32 -3.01
C TYR A 75 1.52 -3.59 -3.10
N ALA A 76 0.59 -4.15 -3.88
CA ALA A 76 -0.68 -3.52 -4.17
C ALA A 76 -1.87 -4.38 -3.73
N ASP A 77 -2.98 -3.73 -3.42
CA ASP A 77 -4.22 -4.41 -3.13
C ASP A 77 -4.86 -5.03 -4.38
N ALA A 78 -5.78 -5.98 -4.21
CA ALA A 78 -6.55 -6.61 -5.29
C ALA A 78 -7.32 -5.61 -6.20
N GLY A 79 -7.57 -4.38 -5.75
CA GLY A 79 -8.09 -3.29 -6.59
C GLY A 79 -7.15 -2.87 -7.74
N TYR A 80 -5.86 -3.15 -7.62
CA TYR A 80 -4.83 -2.84 -8.62
C TYR A 80 -4.58 -4.01 -9.59
N GLN A 81 -5.49 -4.97 -9.69
CA GLN A 81 -5.33 -6.08 -10.64
C GLN A 81 -5.28 -5.59 -12.09
N GLY A 82 -4.26 -6.07 -12.82
CA GLY A 82 -4.00 -5.66 -14.21
C GLY A 82 -3.10 -4.43 -14.34
N ILE A 83 -2.58 -3.89 -13.24
CA ILE A 83 -1.61 -2.79 -13.25
C ILE A 83 -0.35 -3.13 -14.04
N GLU A 84 0.13 -4.37 -13.94
CA GLU A 84 1.29 -4.90 -14.68
C GLU A 84 1.17 -4.73 -16.20
N LYS A 85 -0.06 -4.75 -16.74
CA LYS A 85 -0.29 -4.59 -18.18
C LYS A 85 -0.29 -3.13 -18.63
N ARG A 86 -0.49 -2.19 -17.70
CA ARG A 86 -0.67 -0.76 -17.96
C ARG A 86 0.58 0.06 -17.60
N CYS A 87 1.27 -0.32 -16.52
CA CYS A 87 2.55 0.28 -16.13
C CYS A 87 3.71 -0.44 -16.84
N GLN A 88 3.91 -0.17 -18.12
CA GLN A 88 5.07 -0.72 -18.86
C GLN A 88 6.29 0.20 -18.82
N ALA A 89 6.13 1.46 -18.40
CA ALA A 89 7.15 2.48 -18.51
C ALA A 89 8.26 2.41 -17.43
N ASN A 90 7.97 1.84 -16.26
CA ASN A 90 8.93 1.73 -15.15
C ASN A 90 9.23 0.25 -14.83
N PRO A 91 10.50 -0.13 -14.59
CA PRO A 91 10.93 -1.50 -14.31
C PRO A 91 10.59 -1.98 -12.89
N VAL A 92 9.38 -1.66 -12.40
CA VAL A 92 8.95 -1.98 -11.04
C VAL A 92 8.21 -3.32 -11.01
N ARG A 93 8.54 -4.18 -10.05
CA ARG A 93 7.87 -5.47 -9.83
C ARG A 93 6.61 -5.28 -9.01
N TRP A 94 5.47 -5.62 -9.58
CA TRP A 94 4.18 -5.52 -8.90
C TRP A 94 3.81 -6.83 -8.20
N HIS A 95 3.43 -6.72 -6.93
CA HIS A 95 2.94 -7.81 -6.08
C HIS A 95 1.49 -7.53 -5.70
N VAL A 96 0.57 -7.81 -6.63
CA VAL A 96 -0.87 -7.60 -6.40
C VAL A 96 -1.43 -8.72 -5.53
N ALA A 97 -2.27 -8.35 -4.55
CA ALA A 97 -2.94 -9.30 -3.68
C ALA A 97 -3.99 -10.15 -4.43
N MET A 98 -4.10 -11.41 -4.03
CA MET A 98 -5.13 -12.31 -4.52
C MET A 98 -6.51 -11.89 -4.01
N ARG A 99 -7.54 -11.98 -4.87
CA ARG A 99 -8.93 -11.70 -4.46
C ARG A 99 -9.36 -12.66 -3.35
N PRO A 100 -10.10 -12.19 -2.32
CA PRO A 100 -10.58 -13.04 -1.23
C PRO A 100 -11.38 -14.26 -1.68
N GLY A 101 -12.16 -14.13 -2.77
CA GLY A 101 -12.94 -15.24 -3.33
C GLY A 101 -12.06 -16.37 -3.86
N LYS A 102 -10.99 -16.06 -4.59
CA LYS A 102 -10.03 -17.05 -5.08
C LYS A 102 -9.19 -17.63 -3.94
N ARG A 103 -8.79 -16.81 -2.97
CA ARG A 103 -8.03 -17.27 -1.80
C ARG A 103 -8.78 -18.32 -0.98
N ARG A 104 -10.11 -18.20 -0.87
CA ARG A 104 -10.97 -19.18 -0.17
C ARG A 104 -11.08 -20.52 -0.89
N GLN A 105 -10.74 -20.59 -2.17
CA GLN A 105 -10.82 -21.81 -2.98
C GLN A 105 -9.53 -22.62 -2.95
N LEU A 106 -8.47 -22.13 -2.31
CA LEU A 106 -7.20 -22.85 -2.18
C LEU A 106 -7.36 -24.05 -1.25
N ASP A 107 -6.92 -25.23 -1.70
CA ASP A 107 -6.89 -26.44 -0.88
C ASP A 107 -5.56 -26.53 -0.12
N LEU A 108 -5.60 -26.30 1.19
CA LEU A 108 -4.40 -26.31 2.03
C LEU A 108 -3.73 -27.69 2.15
N ASN A 109 -4.42 -28.77 1.76
CA ASN A 109 -3.84 -30.11 1.72
C ASN A 109 -2.91 -30.29 0.50
N ASN A 110 -3.13 -29.50 -0.55
CA ASN A 110 -2.21 -29.45 -1.68
C ASN A 110 -1.03 -28.54 -1.34
N ARG A 111 0.19 -29.07 -1.52
CA ARG A 111 1.45 -28.36 -1.23
C ARG A 111 1.56 -27.03 -1.99
N LEU A 112 1.11 -26.98 -3.25
CA LEU A 112 1.21 -25.75 -4.05
C LEU A 112 0.29 -24.64 -3.52
N ASP A 113 -0.95 -24.99 -3.21
CA ASP A 113 -1.95 -24.07 -2.67
C ASP A 113 -1.59 -23.57 -1.27
N ALA A 114 -0.98 -24.43 -0.44
CA ALA A 114 -0.42 -24.04 0.84
C ALA A 114 0.69 -22.98 0.70
N ILE A 115 1.60 -23.16 -0.26
CA ILE A 115 2.66 -22.17 -0.58
C ILE A 115 2.03 -20.85 -1.05
N TYR A 116 1.05 -20.89 -1.96
CA TYR A 116 0.35 -19.69 -2.42
C TYR A 116 -0.34 -18.94 -1.28
N ASN A 117 -1.02 -19.66 -0.38
CA ASN A 117 -1.66 -19.03 0.77
C ASN A 117 -0.62 -18.37 1.72
N GLN A 118 0.56 -18.98 1.87
CA GLN A 118 1.65 -18.40 2.65
C GLN A 118 2.20 -17.12 2.02
N ILE A 119 2.41 -17.10 0.70
CA ILE A 119 2.81 -15.89 -0.03
C ILE A 119 1.77 -14.77 0.17
N GLU A 120 0.47 -15.08 0.05
CA GLU A 120 -0.59 -14.10 0.25
C GLU A 120 -0.71 -13.62 1.71
N ARG A 121 -0.29 -14.44 2.68
CA ARG A 121 -0.15 -14.01 4.08
C ARG A 121 1.01 -13.03 4.25
N LEU A 122 2.17 -13.29 3.63
CA LEU A 122 3.32 -12.39 3.66
C LEU A 122 3.00 -11.04 3.00
N LYS A 123 2.40 -11.06 1.80
CA LYS A 123 1.91 -9.85 1.12
C LYS A 123 0.91 -9.07 1.98
N ALA A 124 0.04 -9.75 2.73
CA ALA A 124 -0.90 -9.08 3.64
C ALA A 124 -0.20 -8.40 4.81
N GLY A 125 0.84 -9.03 5.40
CA GLY A 125 1.64 -8.40 6.46
C GLY A 125 2.37 -7.14 5.98
N VAL A 126 2.83 -7.16 4.74
CA VAL A 126 3.40 -6.00 4.06
C VAL A 126 2.33 -4.90 3.86
N ARG A 127 1.17 -5.23 3.31
CA ARG A 127 0.07 -4.25 3.13
C ARG A 127 -0.45 -3.67 4.45
N ALA A 128 -0.38 -4.42 5.55
CA ALA A 128 -0.81 -3.93 6.86
C ALA A 128 -0.04 -2.67 7.33
N LYS A 129 1.19 -2.41 6.85
CA LYS A 129 1.88 -1.16 7.16
C LYS A 129 1.19 0.07 6.57
N VAL A 130 0.56 -0.04 5.39
CA VAL A 130 -0.20 1.08 4.79
C VAL A 130 -1.44 1.41 5.62
N GLU A 131 -1.98 0.45 6.37
CA GLU A 131 -3.12 0.69 7.26
C GLU A 131 -2.74 1.50 8.52
N HIS A 132 -1.46 1.48 8.92
CA HIS A 132 -1.01 2.13 10.14
C HIS A 132 -1.16 3.67 10.09
N PRO A 133 -0.70 4.38 9.03
CA PRO A 133 -0.98 5.81 8.86
C PRO A 133 -2.47 6.14 8.95
N PHE A 134 -3.35 5.36 8.33
CA PHE A 134 -4.80 5.58 8.42
C PHE A 134 -5.33 5.40 9.85
N ARG A 135 -4.81 4.41 10.58
CA ARG A 135 -5.15 4.25 12.01
C ARG A 135 -4.73 5.49 12.80
N VAL A 136 -3.52 5.99 12.56
CA VAL A 136 -3.00 7.21 13.21
C VAL A 136 -3.93 8.39 12.98
N LEU A 137 -4.31 8.63 11.73
CA LEU A 137 -5.24 9.70 11.37
C LEU A 137 -6.60 9.55 12.07
N LYS A 138 -7.15 8.34 12.12
CA LYS A 138 -8.47 8.09 12.71
C LYS A 138 -8.47 8.17 14.24
N GLN A 139 -7.47 7.58 14.90
CA GLN A 139 -7.46 7.42 16.35
C GLN A 139 -6.73 8.55 17.06
N GLN A 140 -5.55 8.95 16.59
CA GLN A 140 -4.75 9.99 17.24
C GLN A 140 -5.19 11.40 16.82
N PHE A 141 -5.56 11.58 15.55
CA PHE A 141 -5.98 12.88 15.01
C PHE A 141 -7.52 13.03 14.89
N GLY A 142 -8.29 11.98 15.21
CA GLY A 142 -9.76 12.03 15.19
C GLY A 142 -10.38 12.25 13.81
N TYR A 143 -9.64 11.99 12.72
CA TYR A 143 -10.11 12.18 11.36
C TYR A 143 -11.05 11.05 10.92
N THR A 144 -12.34 11.22 11.24
CA THR A 144 -13.39 10.24 10.95
C THR A 144 -14.27 10.61 9.77
N LYS A 145 -14.37 11.91 9.42
CA LYS A 145 -15.20 12.42 8.32
C LYS A 145 -14.55 13.64 7.67
N THR A 146 -14.82 13.86 6.39
CA THR A 146 -14.52 15.14 5.73
C THR A 146 -15.29 16.28 6.30
N ARG A 147 -14.62 17.43 6.39
CA ARG A 147 -15.23 18.69 6.82
C ARG A 147 -15.43 19.66 5.67
N TYR A 148 -14.60 19.59 4.62
CA TYR A 148 -14.65 20.54 3.53
C TYR A 148 -15.51 20.04 2.36
N ARG A 149 -16.16 21.00 1.70
CA ARG A 149 -16.81 20.80 0.41
C ARG A 149 -15.77 21.06 -0.69
N GLY A 150 -15.55 20.06 -1.54
CA GLY A 150 -14.62 20.14 -2.67
C GLY A 150 -13.38 19.27 -2.51
N LEU A 151 -12.94 18.67 -3.61
CA LEU A 151 -11.83 17.73 -3.66
C LEU A 151 -10.52 18.39 -3.20
N LEU A 152 -10.16 19.55 -3.76
CA LEU A 152 -8.90 20.24 -3.47
C LEU A 152 -8.72 20.53 -1.97
N LYS A 153 -9.76 21.05 -1.31
CA LYS A 153 -9.72 21.36 0.13
C LYS A 153 -9.56 20.10 0.98
N ASN A 154 -10.24 19.02 0.59
CA ASN A 154 -10.12 17.74 1.27
C ASN A 154 -8.73 17.12 1.05
N THR A 155 -8.19 17.17 -0.17
CA THR A 155 -6.84 16.71 -0.49
C THR A 155 -5.82 17.46 0.35
N ALA A 156 -5.87 18.80 0.37
CA ALA A 156 -4.97 19.61 1.19
C ALA A 156 -5.05 19.24 2.68
N GLN A 157 -6.26 19.09 3.22
CA GLN A 157 -6.44 18.67 4.62
C GLN A 157 -5.78 17.32 4.91
N ILE A 158 -6.02 16.32 4.05
CA ILE A 158 -5.51 14.97 4.26
C ILE A 158 -3.99 14.91 4.08
N THR A 159 -3.43 15.61 3.10
CA THR A 159 -1.98 15.73 2.94
C THR A 159 -1.33 16.30 4.20
N THR A 160 -1.89 17.39 4.76
CA THR A 160 -1.39 17.95 6.03
C THR A 160 -1.50 16.96 7.19
N LEU A 161 -2.61 16.22 7.28
CA LEU A 161 -2.78 15.21 8.33
C LEU A 161 -1.77 14.06 8.21
N PHE A 162 -1.45 13.61 7.00
CA PHE A 162 -0.42 12.60 6.79
C PHE A 162 0.98 13.13 7.10
N ALA A 163 1.28 14.40 6.78
CA ALA A 163 2.55 15.01 7.17
C ALA A 163 2.71 15.04 8.70
N LEU A 164 1.68 15.47 9.44
CA LEU A 164 1.68 15.44 10.90
C LEU A 164 1.69 14.00 11.45
N GLY A 165 0.97 13.09 10.78
CA GLY A 165 0.96 11.67 11.10
C GLY A 165 2.34 11.03 10.99
N ASN A 166 3.10 11.38 9.94
CA ASN A 166 4.48 10.94 9.75
C ASN A 166 5.38 11.41 10.88
N LEU A 167 5.30 12.70 11.26
CA LEU A 167 6.06 13.21 12.42
C LEU A 167 5.71 12.45 13.70
N TRP A 168 4.43 12.19 13.93
CA TRP A 168 3.99 11.41 15.07
C TRP A 168 4.53 9.98 15.05
N MET A 169 4.53 9.31 13.89
CA MET A 169 5.07 7.95 13.73
C MET A 169 6.59 7.91 13.91
N ALA A 170 7.30 8.89 13.35
CA ALA A 170 8.76 9.01 13.42
C ALA A 170 9.28 9.52 14.77
N ARG A 171 8.41 9.99 15.68
CA ARG A 171 8.78 10.65 16.96
C ARG A 171 9.84 9.92 17.79
N LYS A 172 9.86 8.59 17.78
CA LYS A 172 10.83 7.79 18.55
C LYS A 172 12.22 7.83 17.91
N ALA A 173 12.29 7.80 16.58
CA ALA A 173 13.54 7.93 15.85
C ALA A 173 14.09 9.36 15.98
N LEU A 174 13.23 10.36 15.81
CA LEU A 174 13.59 11.78 15.93
C LEU A 174 14.07 12.18 17.33
N ARG A 175 13.61 11.52 18.39
CA ARG A 175 14.09 11.77 19.77
C ARG A 175 15.43 11.10 20.09
N LYS A 176 15.90 10.19 19.24
CA LYS A 176 17.17 9.48 19.40
C LYS A 176 18.28 10.01 18.50
N ALA A 177 17.92 10.82 17.50
CA ALA A 177 18.83 11.59 16.66
C ALA A 177 19.29 12.85 17.39
#